data_AF-G7E3Z7-F1
#
_entry.id   AF-G7E3Z7-F1
#
_cell.length_a   1.000
_cell.length_b   1.000
_cell.length_c   1.000
_cell.angle_alpha   90.00
_cell.angle_beta   90.00
_cell.angle_gamma   90.00
#
_symmetry.space_group_name_H-M   'P 1'
#
loop_
_entity.id
_entity.type
_entity.pdbx_description
1 polymer ?
#
loop_
_entity_poly.entity_id
_entity_poly.type
_entity_poly.pdbx_seq_one_letter_code
_entity_poly.pdbx_strand_id
1 'polypeptide(L)' 'MVAKKKAATGGAIKKRSAYNKYMKGALGRIKDEHPDMAHKERFTLAAQQWKTHPDNPKSKA' A
#
# COMPACT_ATOMS: atom_id res chain seq x y z
N MET A 1 29.66 21.72 -16.64
CA MET A 1 28.18 21.70 -16.62
C MET A 1 27.73 20.85 -15.43
N VAL A 2 26.84 21.40 -14.60
CA VAL A 2 26.54 20.91 -13.23
C VAL A 2 25.73 19.60 -13.26
N ALA A 3 26.25 18.57 -12.60
CA ALA A 3 25.54 17.32 -12.36
C ALA A 3 24.33 17.56 -11.45
N LYS A 4 23.13 17.32 -11.97
CA LYS A 4 21.85 17.46 -11.27
C LYS A 4 21.69 16.32 -10.26
N LYS A 5 22.28 16.48 -9.07
CA LYS A 5 22.06 15.60 -7.93
C LYS A 5 20.65 15.89 -7.39
N LYS A 6 19.65 15.12 -7.85
CA LYS A 6 18.31 15.14 -7.23
C LYS A 6 18.48 14.64 -5.81
N ALA A 7 18.44 15.56 -4.85
CA ALA A 7 18.32 15.26 -3.45
C ALA A 7 17.08 14.39 -3.25
N ALA A 8 17.28 13.09 -3.00
CA ALA A 8 16.25 12.27 -2.39
C ALA A 8 16.05 12.83 -0.99
N THR A 9 15.06 13.70 -0.87
CA THR A 9 14.63 14.30 0.39
C THR A 9 14.45 13.15 1.37
N GLY A 10 15.19 13.19 2.48
CA GLY A 10 14.99 12.32 3.63
C GLY A 10 13.60 12.56 4.18
N GLY A 11 12.59 11.93 3.57
CA GLY A 11 11.27 11.85 4.13
C GLY A 11 11.40 11.00 5.38
N ALA A 12 11.16 11.61 6.54
CA ALA A 12 11.02 10.94 7.81
C ALA A 12 10.43 9.55 7.58
N ILE A 13 11.08 8.49 8.11
CA ILE A 13 10.57 7.12 8.05
C ILE A 13 9.23 7.15 8.80
N LYS A 14 8.17 7.55 8.11
CA LYS A 14 6.84 7.65 8.66
C LYS A 14 6.47 6.22 8.90
N LYS A 15 6.56 5.82 10.18
CA LYS A 15 6.34 4.48 10.70
C LYS A 15 5.15 3.93 9.93
N ARG A 16 5.46 3.09 8.93
CA ARG A 16 4.50 2.70 7.90
C ARG A 16 3.32 2.08 8.63
N SER A 17 2.18 2.79 8.62
CA SER A 17 0.97 2.37 9.31
C SER A 17 0.67 0.92 8.93
N ALA A 18 0.09 0.13 9.84
CA ALA A 18 -0.27 -1.26 9.60
C ALA A 18 -1.05 -1.40 8.27
N TYR A 19 -1.89 -0.41 7.95
CA TYR A 19 -2.58 -0.28 6.68
C TYR A 19 -1.65 -0.27 5.45
N ASN A 20 -0.60 0.55 5.46
CA ASN A 20 0.31 0.66 4.32
C ASN A 20 1.18 -0.59 4.16
N LYS A 21 1.49 -1.31 5.25
CA LYS A 21 2.18 -2.60 5.18
C LYS A 21 1.27 -3.65 4.56
N TYR A 22 0.03 -3.73 5.02
CA TYR A 22 -0.96 -4.65 4.48
C TYR A 22 -1.24 -4.35 3.01
N MET A 23 -1.48 -3.08 2.65
CA MET A 23 -1.81 -2.70 1.29
C MET A 23 -0.74 -3.10 0.27
N LYS A 24 0.54 -2.96 0.60
CA LYS A 24 1.61 -3.44 -0.28
C LYS A 24 1.57 -4.95 -0.49
N GLY A 25 1.29 -5.73 0.56
CA GLY A 25 1.17 -7.18 0.47
C GLY A 25 -0.09 -7.63 -0.26
N ALA A 26 -1.24 -7.04 0.06
CA ALA A 26 -2.53 -7.32 -0.56
C ALA A 26 -2.52 -6.97 -2.05
N LEU A 27 -2.00 -5.80 -2.43
CA LEU A 27 -1.82 -5.44 -3.85
C LEU A 27 -0.89 -6.41 -4.58
N GLY A 28 0.15 -6.92 -3.90
CA GLY A 28 1.01 -7.96 -4.46
C GLY A 28 0.24 -9.23 -4.81
N ARG A 29 -0.54 -9.75 -3.85
CA ARG A 29 -1.38 -10.94 -4.04
C ARG A 29 -2.42 -10.74 -5.15
N ILE A 30 -3.18 -9.65 -5.11
CA ILE A 30 -4.23 -9.37 -6.11
C ILE A 30 -3.61 -9.12 -7.50
N LYS A 31 -2.39 -8.56 -7.58
CA LYS A 31 -1.71 -8.40 -8.88
C LYS A 31 -1.24 -9.74 -9.45
N ASP A 32 -0.92 -10.71 -8.59
CA ASP A 32 -0.55 -12.06 -8.99
C ASP A 32 -1.77 -12.87 -9.45
N GLU A 33 -2.87 -12.80 -8.69
CA GLU A 33 -4.12 -13.49 -9.04
C GLU A 33 -4.89 -12.81 -10.18
N HIS A 34 -4.82 -11.48 -10.25
CA HIS A 34 -5.52 -10.66 -11.23
C HIS A 34 -4.59 -9.61 -11.85
N PRO A 35 -3.62 -10.03 -12.69
CA PRO A 35 -2.73 -9.11 -13.38
C PRO A 35 -3.48 -8.18 -14.35
N ASP A 36 -4.62 -8.65 -14.87
CA ASP A 36 -5.46 -7.95 -15.86
C ASP A 36 -6.35 -6.85 -15.25
N MET A 37 -6.63 -6.91 -13.94
CA MET A 37 -7.46 -5.88 -13.28
C MET A 37 -6.78 -4.51 -13.27
N ALA A 38 -7.58 -3.44 -13.35
CA ALA A 38 -7.06 -2.09 -13.18
C ALA A 38 -6.49 -1.88 -11.78
N HIS A 39 -5.44 -1.06 -11.64
CA HIS A 39 -4.83 -0.76 -10.33
C HIS A 39 -5.87 -0.21 -9.33
N LYS A 40 -6.84 0.58 -9.79
CA LYS A 40 -7.96 1.09 -8.97
C LYS A 40 -8.81 -0.03 -8.38
N GLU A 41 -9.19 -1.01 -9.19
CA GLU A 41 -10.03 -2.15 -8.77
C GLU A 41 -9.29 -2.96 -7.69
N ARG A 42 -8.03 -3.29 -7.95
CA ARG A 42 -7.18 -4.03 -6.99
C ARG A 42 -6.99 -3.27 -5.69
N PHE A 43 -6.84 -1.94 -5.75
CA PHE A 43 -6.73 -1.10 -4.57
C PHE A 43 -8.03 -1.05 -3.77
N THR A 44 -9.17 -0.94 -4.45
CA THR A 44 -10.49 -0.95 -3.80
C THR A 44 -10.77 -2.31 -3.15
N LEU A 45 -10.46 -3.42 -3.81
CA LEU A 45 -10.55 -4.76 -3.24
C LEU A 45 -9.64 -4.90 -2.00
N ALA A 46 -8.36 -4.53 -2.12
CA ALA A 46 -7.44 -4.56 -0.99
C ALA A 46 -7.91 -3.67 0.18
N ALA A 47 -8.55 -2.52 -0.11
CA ALA A 47 -9.09 -1.62 0.91
C ALA A 47 -10.31 -2.23 1.61
N GLN A 48 -11.20 -2.90 0.87
CA GLN A 48 -12.32 -3.63 1.44
C GLN A 48 -11.84 -4.80 2.30
N GLN A 49 -10.87 -5.57 1.81
CA GLN A 49 -10.26 -6.67 2.55
C GLN A 49 -9.51 -6.19 3.80
N TRP A 50 -8.91 -4.99 3.77
CA TRP A 50 -8.31 -4.38 4.95
C TRP A 50 -9.35 -3.99 6.01
N LYS A 51 -10.52 -3.47 5.59
CA LYS A 51 -11.59 -3.10 6.54
C LYS A 51 -12.05 -4.30 7.37
N THR A 52 -12.07 -5.49 6.77
CA THR A 52 -12.44 -6.76 7.42
C THR A 52 -11.26 -7.50 8.06
N HIS A 53 -10.03 -7.00 7.90
CA HIS A 53 -8.84 -7.68 8.40
C HIS A 53 -8.66 -7.48 9.91
N PRO A 54 -8.35 -8.55 10.69
CA PRO A 54 -8.19 -8.46 12.15
C PRO A 54 -6.99 -7.59 12.60
N ASP A 55 -5.96 -7.43 11.76
CA ASP A 55 -4.84 -6.48 12.01
C ASP A 55 -5.20 -5.00 11.78
N ASN A 56 -6.42 -4.69 11.32
CA ASN A 56 -6.87 -3.31 11.25
C ASN A 56 -7.30 -2.86 12.65
N PRO A 57 -6.57 -1.95 13.32
CA PRO A 57 -6.96 -1.44 14.64
C PRO A 57 -8.30 -0.69 14.64
N LYS A 58 -8.87 -0.42 13.46
CA LYS A 58 -10.19 0.19 13.26
C LYS A 58 -11.32 -0.83 13.06
N SER A 59 -11.03 -2.13 12.92
CA SER A 59 -12.03 -3.22 12.99
C SER A 59 -12.39 -3.58 14.43
N LYS A 60 -11.82 -2.88 15.41
CA LYS A 60 -12.15 -2.98 16.82
C LYS A 60 -12.81 -1.67 17.26
N ALA A 61 -14.05 -1.45 16.81
CA ALA A 61 -14.98 -0.48 17.38
C ALA A 61 -16.39 -1.00 17.15
#